data_AF-A0A1B6JQS4-F1
#
_entry.id   AF-A0A1B6JQS4-F1
#
_cell.length_a   1.000
_cell.length_b   1.000
_cell.length_c   1.000
_cell.angle_alpha   90.00
_cell.angle_beta   90.00
_cell.angle_gamma   90.00
#
_symmetry.space_group_name_H-M   'P 1'
#
loop_
_entity.id
_entity.type
_entity.pdbx_description
1 polymer ?
#
loop_
_entity_poly.entity_id
_entity_poly.type
_entity_poly.pdbx_seq_one_letter_code
_entity_poly.pdbx_strand_id
1 'polypeptide(L)'
;LGQDEEERGWECVWRCVPATPVLHMAFSPDGTLFATAGRNDRLVKIWFENKHLLFPAKSMEAHSLSFVNSSSTELNYNFVYISHPRAVTQLSWRKTSKYMPKGSVSNMLVTSCK
;
A
#
# COMPACT_ATOMS: atom_id res chain seq x y z
N LEU A 1 31.08 25.17 19.28
CA LEU A 1 29.85 24.50 19.74
C LEU A 1 29.00 24.27 18.49
N GLY A 2 29.25 23.17 17.80
CA GLY A 2 28.63 22.82 16.52
C GLY A 2 28.50 21.30 16.48
N GLN A 3 27.45 20.82 17.12
CA GLN A 3 26.93 19.46 17.26
C GLN A 3 25.41 19.71 17.27
N ASP A 4 24.56 19.21 16.40
CA ASP A 4 24.57 17.99 15.61
C ASP A 4 23.69 18.22 14.38
N GLU A 5 24.26 18.20 13.17
CA GLU A 5 23.47 17.85 11.99
C GLU A 5 23.39 16.32 11.96
N GLU A 6 22.55 15.77 12.83
CA GLU A 6 22.17 14.36 12.80
C GLU A 6 21.56 14.12 11.41
N GLU A 7 22.29 13.40 10.55
CA GLU A 7 21.75 12.89 9.29
C GLU A 7 20.43 12.21 9.62
N ARG A 8 19.31 12.83 9.23
CA ARG A 8 17.99 12.21 9.31
C ARG A 8 17.99 11.03 8.34
N GLY A 9 18.52 9.90 8.79
CA GLY A 9 18.61 8.67 8.03
C GLY A 9 17.22 8.17 7.65
N TRP A 10 17.11 7.57 6.48
CA TRP A 10 15.86 6.92 6.06
C TRP A 10 15.58 5.72 6.95
N GLU A 11 14.41 5.68 7.59
CA GLU A 11 13.94 4.51 8.32
C GLU A 11 13.08 3.60 7.43
N CYS A 12 13.36 2.30 7.46
CA CYS A 12 12.49 1.31 6.82
C CYS A 12 11.30 1.02 7.73
N VAL A 13 10.14 1.61 7.42
CA VAL A 13 8.92 1.46 8.24
C VAL A 13 8.12 0.20 7.92
N TRP A 14 8.30 -0.38 6.73
CA TRP A 14 7.63 -1.62 6.31
C TRP A 14 8.38 -2.30 5.16
N ARG A 15 8.38 -3.65 5.17
CA ARG A 15 8.89 -4.48 4.07
C ARG A 15 8.16 -5.82 4.04
N CYS A 16 8.07 -6.41 2.85
CA CYS A 16 7.67 -7.81 2.69
C CYS A 16 8.46 -8.46 1.56
N VAL A 17 8.47 -9.81 1.53
CA VAL A 17 9.04 -10.58 0.42
C VAL A 17 7.92 -11.00 -0.52
N PRO A 18 7.90 -10.54 -1.79
CA PRO A 18 6.89 -10.96 -2.75
C PRO A 18 7.17 -12.38 -3.26
N ALA A 19 6.13 -13.09 -3.70
CA ALA A 19 6.26 -14.44 -4.25
C ALA A 19 7.04 -14.49 -5.58
N THR A 20 7.03 -13.38 -6.33
CA THR A 20 7.75 -13.22 -7.59
C THR A 20 8.48 -11.87 -7.61
N PRO A 21 9.62 -11.72 -8.30
CA PRO A 21 10.25 -10.42 -8.50
C PRO A 21 9.28 -9.40 -9.09
N VAL A 22 9.16 -8.24 -8.45
CA VAL A 22 8.28 -7.15 -8.90
C VAL A 22 8.90 -6.47 -10.12
N LEU A 23 8.17 -6.45 -11.23
CA LEU A 23 8.59 -5.80 -12.48
C LEU A 23 7.94 -4.44 -12.66
N HIS A 24 6.69 -4.29 -12.22
CA HIS A 24 5.95 -3.04 -12.29
C HIS A 24 5.49 -2.64 -10.90
N MET A 25 5.62 -1.35 -10.57
CA MET A 25 5.12 -0.75 -9.34
C MET A 25 4.61 0.66 -9.63
N ALA A 26 3.45 1.02 -9.09
CA ALA A 26 2.92 2.37 -9.21
C ALA A 26 2.05 2.73 -8.00
N PHE A 27 2.13 3.97 -7.52
CA PHE A 27 1.34 4.49 -6.41
C PHE A 27 0.12 5.29 -6.91
N SER A 28 -1.00 5.21 -6.21
CA SER A 28 -2.13 6.09 -6.45
C SER A 28 -1.77 7.55 -6.11
N PRO A 29 -2.38 8.55 -6.77
CA PRO A 29 -2.03 9.96 -6.52
C PRO A 29 -2.30 10.45 -5.09
N ASP A 30 -3.25 9.82 -4.40
CA ASP A 30 -3.60 10.15 -3.01
C ASP A 30 -2.73 9.44 -1.96
N GLY A 31 -1.85 8.52 -2.40
CA GLY A 31 -0.96 7.74 -1.54
C GLY A 31 -1.64 6.65 -0.71
N THR A 32 -2.92 6.35 -0.95
CA THR A 32 -3.66 5.35 -0.16
C THR A 32 -3.50 3.93 -0.68
N LEU A 33 -3.13 3.78 -1.97
CA LEU A 33 -2.96 2.51 -2.65
C LEU A 33 -1.63 2.47 -3.41
N PHE A 34 -1.12 1.27 -3.62
CA PHE A 34 -0.12 1.02 -4.65
C PHE A 34 -0.33 -0.34 -5.30
N ALA A 35 0.07 -0.45 -6.57
CA ALA A 35 -0.08 -1.65 -7.36
C ALA A 35 1.28 -2.22 -7.71
N THR A 36 1.41 -3.54 -7.66
CA THR A 36 2.61 -4.26 -8.11
C THR A 36 2.22 -5.42 -9.03
N ALA A 37 3.06 -5.71 -10.03
CA ALA A 37 2.91 -6.91 -10.86
C ALA A 37 4.28 -7.57 -11.11
N GLY A 38 4.29 -8.90 -11.16
CA GLY A 38 5.47 -9.71 -11.44
C GLY A 38 5.76 -9.87 -12.93
N ARG A 39 6.96 -10.38 -13.25
CA ARG A 39 7.33 -10.70 -14.64
C ARG A 39 6.45 -11.84 -15.18
N ASN A 40 5.82 -11.61 -16.33
CA ASN A 40 4.90 -12.56 -16.97
C ASN A 40 3.69 -12.97 -16.11
N ASP A 41 3.43 -12.25 -15.02
CA ASP A 41 2.33 -12.55 -14.13
C ASP A 41 1.01 -12.05 -14.74
N ARG A 42 -0.05 -12.80 -14.49
CA ARG A 42 -1.43 -12.45 -14.86
C ARG A 42 -2.18 -11.84 -13.69
N LEU A 43 -1.51 -11.62 -12.57
CA LEU A 43 -2.06 -11.01 -11.38
C LEU A 43 -1.43 -9.63 -11.18
N VAL A 44 -2.27 -8.66 -10.80
CA VAL A 44 -1.82 -7.42 -10.19
C VAL A 44 -2.22 -7.44 -8.73
N LYS A 45 -1.27 -7.17 -7.86
CA LYS A 45 -1.51 -7.03 -6.44
C LYS A 45 -1.73 -5.57 -6.11
N ILE A 46 -2.89 -5.26 -5.52
CA ILE A 46 -3.26 -3.93 -5.06
C ILE A 46 -3.12 -3.90 -3.54
N TRP A 47 -2.22 -3.07 -3.06
CA TRP A 47 -1.87 -2.94 -1.66
C TRP A 47 -2.55 -1.73 -1.05
N PHE A 48 -2.94 -1.85 0.22
CA PHE A 48 -3.55 -0.79 1.01
C PHE A 48 -3.17 -0.96 2.49
N GLU A 49 -3.14 0.15 3.21
CA GLU A 49 -2.85 0.13 4.65
C GLU A 49 -3.92 -0.68 5.40
N ASN A 50 -3.48 -1.66 6.18
CA ASN A 50 -4.32 -2.45 7.05
C ASN A 50 -4.62 -1.66 8.33
N LYS A 51 -5.63 -0.78 8.27
CA LYS A 51 -6.05 0.07 9.41
C LYS A 51 -6.77 -0.70 10.53
N HIS A 52 -6.47 -1.97 10.75
CA HIS A 52 -7.06 -2.81 11.79
C HIS A 52 -6.56 -2.43 13.20
N LEU A 53 -6.70 -1.16 13.61
CA LEU A 53 -6.48 -0.68 14.97
C LEU A 53 -7.36 0.52 15.40
N LEU A 54 -8.32 1.00 14.60
CA LEU A 54 -9.15 2.16 14.99
C LEU A 54 -10.67 1.92 15.05
N PHE A 55 -11.14 0.72 14.71
CA PHE A 55 -12.53 0.35 14.95
C PHE A 55 -12.54 -0.99 15.70
N PRO A 56 -12.88 -1.01 17.01
CA PRO A 56 -13.37 -2.24 17.61
C PRO A 56 -14.66 -2.54 16.85
N ALA A 57 -14.59 -3.49 15.91
CA ALA A 57 -15.79 -4.15 15.44
C ALA A 57 -16.51 -4.64 16.70
N LYS A 58 -17.72 -4.11 16.94
CA LYS A 58 -18.67 -4.72 17.87
C LYS A 58 -19.08 -6.07 17.27
N SER A 59 -18.20 -7.04 17.34
CA SER A 59 -18.51 -8.46 17.16
C SER A 59 -17.76 -9.19 18.26
N MET A 60 -18.55 -9.52 19.26
CA MET A 60 -18.38 -10.51 20.31
C MET A 60 -17.25 -11.53 20.06
N GLU A 61 -16.50 -11.80 21.14
CA GLU A 61 -15.42 -12.78 21.32
C GLU A 61 -13.99 -12.24 21.19
N ALA A 62 -13.52 -11.77 22.34
CA ALA A 62 -12.17 -11.30 22.62
C ALA A 62 -11.26 -12.46 23.02
N HIS A 63 -10.19 -12.68 22.26
CA HIS A 63 -8.86 -13.10 22.71
C HIS A 63 -7.92 -12.67 21.57
N SER A 64 -6.99 -11.73 21.69
CA SER A 64 -6.02 -11.51 22.76
C SER A 64 -5.50 -10.06 22.74
N LEU A 65 -5.62 -9.43 23.91
CA LEU A 65 -4.78 -8.40 24.53
C LEU A 65 -3.63 -7.79 23.69
N SER A 66 -3.68 -6.46 23.50
CA SER A 66 -2.59 -5.56 23.91
C SER A 66 -3.03 -4.09 23.85
N PHE A 67 -3.58 -3.60 24.97
CA PHE A 67 -3.39 -2.20 25.36
C PHE A 67 -1.99 -2.07 25.98
N VAL A 68 -1.36 -0.90 25.81
CA VAL A 68 -0.05 -0.44 26.35
C VAL A 68 1.13 -0.60 25.38
N ASN A 69 1.37 0.39 24.51
CA ASN A 69 2.39 1.45 24.70
C ASN A 69 2.55 2.30 23.42
N SER A 70 2.75 3.60 23.58
CA SER A 70 3.05 4.54 22.51
C SER A 70 4.49 4.36 21.99
N SER A 71 4.73 3.30 21.22
CA SER A 71 5.97 3.07 20.48
C SER A 71 5.65 2.33 19.19
N SER A 72 5.87 3.01 18.05
CA SER A 72 5.73 2.52 16.67
C SER A 72 4.39 1.80 16.36
N THR A 73 3.40 2.54 15.85
CA THR A 73 2.33 1.92 15.08
C THR A 73 2.98 1.17 13.91
N GLU A 74 3.10 -0.15 14.00
CA GLU A 74 3.65 -0.96 12.91
C GLU A 74 2.74 -0.80 11.69
N LEU A 75 3.19 0.00 10.72
CA LEU A 75 2.49 0.15 9.44
C LEU A 75 2.42 -1.24 8.80
N ASN A 76 1.21 -1.74 8.61
CA ASN A 76 0.98 -3.02 7.96
C ASN A 76 0.16 -2.79 6.69
N TYR A 77 0.51 -3.45 5.60
CA TYR A 77 -0.22 -3.40 4.35
C TYR A 77 -0.89 -4.74 4.06
N ASN A 78 -2.17 -4.68 3.74
CA ASN A 78 -2.91 -5.79 3.18
C ASN A 78 -2.98 -5.67 1.66
N PHE A 79 -3.48 -6.70 0.99
CA PHE A 79 -3.62 -6.67 -0.47
C PHE A 79 -4.79 -7.48 -1.00
N VAL A 80 -5.21 -7.13 -2.20
CA VAL A 80 -6.10 -7.93 -3.06
C VAL A 80 -5.44 -8.19 -4.41
N TYR A 81 -5.82 -9.29 -5.06
CA TYR A 81 -5.41 -9.57 -6.43
C TYR A 81 -6.51 -9.20 -7.41
N ILE A 82 -6.11 -8.63 -8.55
CA ILE A 82 -6.94 -8.53 -9.75
C ILE A 82 -6.33 -9.40 -10.85
N SER A 83 -7.18 -10.12 -11.56
CA SER A 83 -6.78 -11.09 -12.59
C SER A 83 -6.80 -10.48 -13.99
N HIS A 84 -5.83 -10.86 -14.81
CA HIS A 84 -5.77 -10.56 -16.24
C HIS A 84 -5.85 -11.82 -17.09
N PRO A 85 -6.34 -11.72 -18.34
CA PRO A 85 -6.34 -12.85 -19.27
C PRO A 85 -4.92 -13.22 -19.75
N ARG A 86 -3.99 -12.25 -19.78
CA ARG A 86 -2.60 -12.41 -20.24
C ARG A 86 -1.63 -11.69 -19.31
N ALA A 87 -0.33 -11.87 -19.56
CA ALA A 87 0.72 -11.25 -18.77
C ALA A 87 0.58 -9.72 -18.77
N VAL A 88 0.57 -9.14 -17.58
CA VAL A 88 0.47 -7.69 -17.37
C VAL A 88 1.73 -7.02 -17.89
N THR A 89 1.56 -5.92 -18.61
CA THR A 89 2.65 -5.17 -19.24
C THR A 89 2.78 -3.75 -18.71
N GLN A 90 1.69 -3.16 -18.21
CA GLN A 90 1.65 -1.77 -17.77
C GLN A 90 0.61 -1.56 -16.66
N LEU A 91 0.93 -0.64 -15.75
CA LEU A 91 0.06 -0.16 -14.67
C LEU A 91 0.04 1.37 -14.73
N SER A 92 -1.14 2.00 -14.76
CA SER A 92 -1.26 3.46 -14.78
C SER A 92 -2.43 3.93 -13.92
N TRP A 93 -2.13 4.72 -12.89
CA TRP A 93 -3.15 5.34 -12.06
C TRP A 93 -3.67 6.63 -12.71
N ARG A 94 -4.98 6.84 -12.67
CA ARG A 94 -5.61 8.09 -13.09
C ARG A 94 -5.09 9.23 -12.21
N LYS A 95 -4.45 10.23 -12.83
CA LYS A 95 -4.10 11.48 -12.17
C LYS A 95 -5.36 12.31 -11.93
N THR A 96 -5.45 12.93 -10.76
CA THR A 96 -6.51 13.86 -10.40
C THR A 96 -5.96 15.28 -10.34
N SER A 97 -6.82 16.28 -10.52
CA SER A 97 -6.42 17.69 -10.40
C SER A 97 -5.89 18.00 -9.00
N LYS A 98 -4.93 18.93 -8.90
CA LYS A 98 -4.43 19.46 -7.61
C LYS A 98 -5.55 20.05 -6.76
N TYR A 99 -6.62 20.54 -7.39
CA TYR A 99 -7.76 21.16 -6.72
C TYR A 99 -8.83 20.15 -6.28
N MET A 100 -8.69 18.88 -6.63
CA MET A 100 -9.64 17.85 -6.20
C MET A 100 -9.35 17.48 -4.74
N PRO A 101 -10.32 17.58 -3.81
CA PRO A 101 -10.10 17.19 -2.43
C PRO A 101 -9.77 15.69 -2.33
N LYS A 102 -8.94 15.33 -1.34
CA LYS A 102 -8.60 13.92 -1.07
C LYS A 102 -9.89 13.15 -0.75
N GLY A 103 -10.09 12.00 -1.42
CA GLY A 103 -11.27 11.16 -1.22
C GLY A 103 -12.53 11.59 -1.98
N SER A 104 -12.54 12.73 -2.67
CA SER A 104 -13.70 13.15 -3.49
C SER A 104 -13.90 12.33 -4.77
N VAL A 105 -12.87 11.60 -5.19
CA VAL A 105 -12.91 10.72 -6.36
C VAL A 105 -12.23 9.40 -6.05
N SER A 106 -12.81 8.31 -6.54
CA SER A 106 -12.21 6.99 -6.38
C SER A 106 -10.87 6.89 -7.13
N ASN A 107 -9.94 6.13 -6.57
CA ASN A 107 -8.74 5.73 -7.29
C ASN A 107 -9.13 4.83 -8.47
N MET A 108 -8.61 5.16 -9.64
CA MET A 108 -8.81 4.35 -10.86
C MET A 108 -7.46 3.90 -11.37
N LEU A 109 -7.30 2.60 -11.53
CA LEU A 109 -6.11 1.97 -12.10
C LEU A 109 -6.48 1.38 -13.47
N VAL A 110 -5.69 1.72 -14.48
CA VAL A 110 -5.74 1.09 -15.80
C VAL A 110 -4.55 0.14 -15.92
N THR A 111 -4.83 -1.06 -16.39
CA THR A 111 -3.83 -2.12 -16.54
C THR A 111 -3.91 -2.69 -17.95
N SER A 112 -2.75 -2.95 -18.57
CA SER A 112 -2.66 -3.54 -19.91
C SER A 112 -1.99 -4.91 -19.84
N CYS A 113 -2.37 -5.81 -20.73
CA CYS A 113 -1.70 -7.10 -20.92
C CYS A 113 -1.36 -7.32 -22.39
N LYS A 114 -0.40 -8.21 -22.66
CA LYS A 114 -0.04 -8.57 -24.04
C LYS A 114 -1.20 -9.17 -24.80
#